data_AF-A0A7X5R6H3-F1
#
_entry.id   AF-A0A7X5R6H3-F1
#
_cell.length_a   1.000
_cell.length_b   1.000
_cell.length_c   1.000
_cell.angle_alpha   90.00
_cell.angle_beta   90.00
_cell.angle_gamma   90.00
#
_symmetry.space_group_name_H-M   'P 1'
#
loop_
_entity.id
_entity.type
_entity.pdbx_description
1 polymer ?
#
loop_
_entity_poly.entity_id
_entity_poly.type
_entity_poly.pdbx_seq_one_letter_code
_entity_poly.pdbx_strand_id
1 'polypeptide(L)'
;MQKLAKYLGISKSSINMYERGEREPGLDMIEAIADFFNVDVDYLLGKCNIPNKALVSGYTLPEIKPPSEVDPDQFVLDMYKKLDVEDKAEIRGEMKQMLKGSKYKKKKSDINAVFHTNSTDDDSATLALQTTTSKN
;
A
#
# COMPACT_ATOMS: atom_id res chain seq x y z
N MET A 1 -13.18 15.86 -31.04
CA MET A 1 -12.48 15.02 -32.04
C MET A 1 -11.79 15.79 -33.17
N GLN A 2 -12.41 16.78 -33.83
CA GLN A 2 -11.71 17.54 -34.90
C GLN A 2 -10.43 18.26 -34.44
N LYS A 3 -10.40 18.80 -33.21
CA LYS A 3 -9.21 19.44 -32.64
C LYS A 3 -8.07 18.44 -32.39
N LEU A 4 -8.39 17.26 -31.85
CA LEU A 4 -7.44 16.17 -31.64
C LEU A 4 -6.89 15.64 -32.98
N ALA A 5 -7.77 15.43 -33.97
CA ALA A 5 -7.38 15.03 -35.33
C ALA A 5 -6.36 15.99 -35.94
N LYS A 6 -6.64 17.29 -35.82
CA LYS A 6 -5.78 18.35 -36.33
C LYS A 6 -4.45 18.42 -35.57
N TYR A 7 -4.46 18.22 -34.25
CA TYR A 7 -3.25 18.20 -33.43
C TYR A 7 -2.33 17.02 -33.76
N LEU A 8 -2.91 15.82 -33.90
CA LEU A 8 -2.18 14.59 -34.22
C LEU A 8 -1.81 14.44 -35.70
N GLY A 9 -2.32 15.33 -36.58
CA GLY A 9 -2.09 15.23 -38.02
C GLY A 9 -2.77 14.03 -38.70
N ILE A 10 -3.81 13.45 -38.07
CA ILE A 10 -4.52 12.27 -38.59
C ILE A 10 -5.97 12.59 -38.97
N SER A 11 -6.57 11.70 -39.75
CA SER A 11 -7.98 11.85 -40.13
C SER A 11 -8.92 11.64 -38.93
N LYS A 12 -10.09 12.27 -38.96
CA LYS A 12 -11.16 12.02 -37.98
C LYS A 12 -11.59 10.54 -37.98
N SER A 13 -11.55 9.90 -39.15
CA SER A 13 -11.86 8.47 -39.28
C SER A 13 -10.89 7.61 -38.48
N SER A 14 -9.60 7.94 -38.51
CA SER A 14 -8.55 7.22 -37.77
C SER A 14 -8.80 7.27 -36.25
N ILE A 15 -9.21 8.43 -35.72
CA ILE A 15 -9.58 8.56 -34.30
C ILE A 15 -10.81 7.72 -33.97
N ASN A 16 -11.84 7.76 -34.82
CA ASN A 16 -13.04 6.94 -34.60
C ASN A 16 -12.71 5.44 -34.55
N MET A 17 -11.75 4.98 -35.36
CA MET A 17 -11.30 3.58 -35.31
C MET A 17 -10.59 3.25 -33.99
N TYR A 18 -9.80 4.19 -33.44
CA TYR A 18 -9.17 4.03 -32.13
C TYR A 18 -10.23 3.94 -31.01
N GLU A 19 -11.22 4.82 -31.01
CA GLU A 19 -12.27 4.84 -29.99
C GLU A 19 -13.15 3.58 -29.98
N ARG A 20 -13.34 2.96 -31.14
CA ARG A 20 -14.07 1.68 -31.27
C ARG A 20 -13.20 0.45 -31.07
N GLY A 21 -11.89 0.61 -30.87
CA GLY A 21 -10.95 -0.51 -30.76
C GLY A 21 -10.73 -1.27 -32.07
N GLU A 22 -11.12 -0.72 -33.21
CA GLU A 22 -10.90 -1.32 -34.54
C GLU A 22 -9.44 -1.19 -34.99
N ARG A 23 -8.71 -0.26 -34.38
CA ARG A 23 -7.28 -0.05 -34.61
C ARG A 23 -6.63 0.37 -33.29
N GLU A 24 -5.44 -0.13 -33.04
CA GLU A 24 -4.63 0.35 -31.92
C GLU A 24 -3.69 1.48 -32.37
N PRO A 25 -3.60 2.58 -31.59
CA PRO A 25 -2.59 3.61 -31.80
C PRO A 25 -1.20 3.05 -31.45
N GLY A 26 -0.17 3.46 -32.20
CA GLY A 26 1.22 3.18 -31.83
C GLY A 26 1.69 4.02 -30.63
N LEU A 27 2.88 3.73 -30.10
CA LEU A 27 3.42 4.41 -28.93
C LEU A 27 3.47 5.94 -29.09
N ASP A 28 4.03 6.42 -30.20
CA ASP A 28 4.12 7.86 -30.51
C ASP A 28 2.74 8.55 -30.54
N MET A 29 1.70 7.83 -30.99
CA MET A 29 0.33 8.36 -31.00
C MET A 29 -0.26 8.38 -29.59
N ILE A 30 0.02 7.38 -28.77
CA ILE A 30 -0.43 7.33 -27.38
C ILE A 30 0.20 8.48 -26.59
N GLU A 31 1.50 8.73 -26.75
CA GLU A 31 2.21 9.86 -26.13
C GLU A 31 1.60 11.20 -26.57
N ALA A 32 1.41 11.40 -27.88
CA ALA A 32 0.83 12.65 -28.39
C ALA A 32 -0.63 12.87 -27.92
N ILE A 33 -1.41 11.79 -27.75
CA ILE A 33 -2.75 11.86 -27.15
C ILE A 33 -2.64 12.24 -25.67
N ALA A 34 -1.70 11.66 -24.93
CA ALA A 34 -1.45 11.94 -23.52
C ALA A 34 -1.10 13.43 -23.31
N ASP A 35 -0.18 13.95 -24.11
CA ASP A 35 0.22 15.36 -24.11
C ASP A 35 -0.95 16.29 -24.46
N PHE A 36 -1.75 15.94 -25.46
CA PHE A 36 -2.91 16.76 -25.86
C PHE A 36 -3.93 16.92 -24.72
N PHE A 37 -4.17 15.86 -23.95
CA PHE A 37 -5.07 15.87 -22.81
C PHE A 37 -4.39 16.24 -21.48
N ASN A 38 -3.07 16.43 -21.49
CA ASN A 38 -2.22 16.67 -20.33
C ASN A 38 -2.39 15.60 -19.24
N VAL A 39 -2.40 14.33 -19.66
CA VAL A 39 -2.54 13.14 -18.82
C VAL A 39 -1.35 12.20 -19.00
N ASP A 40 -1.18 11.25 -18.09
CA ASP A 40 -0.18 10.20 -18.20
C ASP A 40 -0.66 9.07 -19.12
N VAL A 41 0.30 8.40 -19.76
CA VAL A 41 0.03 7.20 -20.58
C VAL A 41 -0.64 6.10 -19.78
N ASP A 42 -0.27 5.91 -18.51
CA ASP A 42 -0.89 4.91 -17.63
C ASP A 42 -2.39 5.15 -17.40
N TYR A 43 -2.83 6.42 -17.41
CA TYR A 43 -4.24 6.77 -17.33
C TYR A 43 -4.98 6.42 -18.61
N LEU A 44 -4.41 6.76 -19.77
CA LEU A 44 -5.00 6.42 -21.07
C LEU A 44 -5.18 4.91 -21.27
N LEU A 45 -4.24 4.12 -20.73
CA LEU A 45 -4.29 2.65 -20.80
C LEU A 45 -5.15 2.02 -19.71
N GLY A 46 -5.77 2.81 -18.83
CA GLY A 46 -6.61 2.31 -17.74
C GLY A 46 -5.85 1.57 -16.63
N LYS A 47 -4.52 1.68 -16.58
CA LYS A 47 -3.68 1.11 -15.52
C LYS A 47 -3.70 1.94 -14.24
N CYS A 48 -4.11 3.20 -14.36
CA CYS A 48 -4.19 4.17 -13.28
C CYS A 48 -5.48 4.98 -13.39
N ASN A 49 -6.11 5.30 -12.27
CA ASN A 49 -7.29 6.19 -12.24
C ASN A 49 -6.92 7.67 -11.99
N ILE A 50 -5.62 7.98 -11.98
CA ILE A 50 -5.08 9.32 -11.78
C ILE A 50 -4.71 9.87 -13.16
N PRO A 51 -5.36 10.94 -13.66
CA PRO A 51 -5.10 11.50 -14.98
C PRO A 51 -3.66 11.94 -15.16
N ASN A 52 -3.05 12.58 -14.17
CA ASN A 52 -1.67 13.05 -14.26
C ASN A 52 -1.00 12.88 -12.90
N LYS A 53 -0.05 11.94 -12.81
CA LYS A 53 0.68 11.63 -11.57
C LYS A 53 1.61 12.76 -11.15
N ALA A 54 2.01 13.64 -12.07
CA ALA A 54 2.81 14.82 -11.74
C ALA A 54 1.96 15.96 -11.14
N LEU A 55 0.69 16.10 -11.57
CA LEU A 55 -0.25 17.09 -11.02
C LEU A 55 -0.90 16.63 -9.72
N VAL A 56 -1.02 15.32 -9.51
CA VAL A 56 -1.12 14.80 -8.16
C VAL A 56 0.24 15.00 -7.53
N SER A 57 0.45 16.17 -6.92
CA SER A 57 1.61 16.54 -6.10
C SER A 57 1.71 15.65 -4.84
N GLY A 58 1.65 14.35 -5.07
CA GLY A 58 1.01 13.37 -4.21
C GLY A 58 1.55 11.98 -4.50
N TYR A 59 2.85 11.87 -4.80
CA TYR A 59 3.64 11.14 -3.81
C TYR A 59 3.49 11.89 -2.48
N THR A 60 2.33 11.75 -1.83
CA THR A 60 2.23 12.04 -0.41
C THR A 60 3.12 10.95 0.19
N LEU A 61 4.39 11.27 0.43
CA LEU A 61 4.94 10.90 1.72
C LEU A 61 3.82 11.25 2.69
N PRO A 62 3.21 10.29 3.41
CA PRO A 62 2.13 10.62 4.33
C PRO A 62 2.67 11.78 5.16
N GLU A 63 1.99 12.93 5.09
CA GLU A 63 2.41 14.16 5.74
C GLU A 63 2.72 13.77 7.17
N ILE A 64 4.00 13.72 7.53
CA ILE A 64 4.34 13.47 8.91
C ILE A 64 4.03 14.81 9.57
N LYS A 65 2.79 14.92 10.05
CA LYS A 65 2.37 16.05 10.85
C LYS A 65 3.42 16.21 11.96
N PRO A 66 3.95 17.42 12.17
CA PRO A 66 5.03 17.62 13.12
C PRO A 66 4.62 17.12 14.51
N PRO A 67 5.58 16.78 15.40
CA PRO A 67 5.28 16.33 16.76
C PRO A 67 4.44 17.33 17.58
N SER A 68 4.29 18.57 17.12
CA SER A 68 3.40 19.58 17.70
C SER A 68 1.91 19.34 17.41
N GLU A 69 1.59 18.59 16.37
CA GLU A 69 0.22 18.33 15.90
C GLU A 69 -0.22 16.88 16.08
N VAL A 70 0.72 15.98 16.35
CA VAL A 70 0.48 14.56 16.57
C VAL A 70 1.19 14.13 17.84
N ASP A 71 0.62 13.12 18.50
CA ASP A 71 1.27 12.47 19.62
C ASP A 71 2.73 12.10 19.29
N PRO A 72 3.71 12.45 20.14
CA PRO A 72 5.12 12.21 19.84
C PRO A 72 5.45 10.73 19.56
N ASP A 73 4.79 9.80 20.23
CA ASP A 73 5.03 8.36 20.03
C ASP A 73 4.48 7.92 18.67
N GLN A 74 3.32 8.44 18.29
CA GLN A 74 2.74 8.20 16.97
C GLN A 74 3.62 8.75 15.84
N PHE A 75 4.20 9.94 16.02
CA PHE A 75 5.17 10.50 15.08
C PHE A 75 6.40 9.59 14.89
N VAL A 76 6.97 9.11 16.00
CA VAL A 76 8.11 8.19 15.99
C VAL A 76 7.75 6.86 15.31
N LEU A 77 6.56 6.31 15.55
CA LEU A 77 6.09 5.09 14.89
C LEU A 77 5.96 5.27 13.37
N ASP A 78 5.46 6.42 12.93
CA ASP A 78 5.31 6.70 11.50
C ASP A 78 6.66 6.94 10.81
N MET A 79 7.64 7.50 11.51
CA MET A 79 9.04 7.50 11.05
C MET A 79 9.60 6.07 10.97
N TYR A 80 9.41 5.26 12.01
CA TYR A 80 9.89 3.89 12.06
C TYR A 80 9.36 3.03 10.92
N LYS A 81 8.08 3.17 10.55
CA LYS A 81 7.46 2.42 9.45
C LYS A 81 8.14 2.68 8.10
N LYS A 82 8.66 3.89 7.87
CA LYS A 82 9.28 4.32 6.59
C LYS A 82 10.70 3.81 6.38
N LEU A 83 11.37 3.36 7.45
CA LEU A 83 12.73 2.83 7.39
C LEU A 83 12.78 1.45 6.71
N ASP A 84 13.94 1.11 6.18
CA ASP A 84 14.18 -0.22 5.63
C ASP A 84 14.37 -1.27 6.74
N VAL A 85 14.62 -2.52 6.34
CA VAL A 85 14.74 -3.63 7.29
C VAL A 85 16.01 -3.53 8.14
N GLU A 86 17.09 -2.98 7.57
CA GLU A 86 18.40 -2.85 8.20
C GLU A 86 18.36 -1.77 9.29
N ASP A 87 17.90 -0.57 8.94
CA ASP A 87 17.73 0.56 9.86
C ASP A 87 16.75 0.22 11.00
N LYS A 88 15.65 -0.49 10.68
CA LYS A 88 14.71 -1.00 11.69
C LYS A 88 15.36 -1.97 12.65
N ALA A 89 16.34 -2.76 12.20
CA ALA A 89 17.06 -3.70 13.05
C ALA A 89 17.98 -2.97 14.03
N GLU A 90 18.65 -1.91 13.58
CA GLU A 90 19.51 -1.07 14.43
C GLU A 90 18.72 -0.42 15.58
N ILE A 91 17.62 0.26 15.26
CA ILE A 91 16.76 0.90 16.27
C ILE A 91 16.23 -0.11 17.30
N ARG A 92 15.81 -1.30 16.86
CA ARG A 92 15.39 -2.38 17.77
C ARG A 92 16.52 -2.83 18.69
N GLY A 93 17.75 -2.85 18.19
CA GLY A 93 18.95 -3.15 18.95
C GLY A 93 19.17 -2.15 20.08
N GLU A 94 19.13 -0.86 19.77
CA GLU A 94 19.30 0.21 20.76
C GLU A 94 18.23 0.16 21.84
N MET A 95 16.95 0.09 21.44
CA MET A 95 15.82 -0.03 22.38
C MET A 95 15.98 -1.23 23.31
N LYS A 96 16.40 -2.38 22.77
CA LYS A 96 16.66 -3.59 23.56
C LYS A 96 17.78 -3.38 24.58
N GLN A 97 18.83 -2.63 24.26
CA GLN A 97 19.88 -2.32 25.22
C GLN A 97 19.37 -1.38 26.32
N MET A 98 18.59 -0.36 25.96
CA MET A 98 18.01 0.57 26.93
C MET A 98 17.08 -0.14 27.92
N LEU A 99 16.25 -1.08 27.45
CA LEU A 99 15.33 -1.86 28.29
C LEU A 99 16.03 -2.83 29.25
N LYS A 100 17.30 -3.20 29.01
CA LYS A 100 18.10 -4.00 29.96
C LYS A 100 18.62 -3.16 31.13
N GLY A 101 18.57 -1.83 31.04
CA GLY A 101 19.02 -0.92 32.08
C GLY A 101 18.25 -1.13 33.39
N SER A 102 18.93 -0.93 34.53
CA SER A 102 18.36 -1.17 35.87
C SER A 102 17.06 -0.39 36.16
N LYS A 103 16.81 0.70 35.43
CA LYS A 103 15.56 1.49 35.47
C LYS A 103 14.31 0.69 35.08
N TYR A 104 14.44 -0.26 34.15
CA TYR A 104 13.30 -1.03 33.60
C TYR A 104 13.23 -2.48 34.12
N LYS A 105 14.08 -2.87 35.09
CA LYS A 105 13.98 -4.14 35.80
C LYS A 105 12.74 -4.14 36.73
N LYS A 106 11.54 -4.27 36.19
CA LYS A 106 10.33 -4.56 36.99
C LYS A 106 10.37 -6.02 37.45
N LYS A 107 10.00 -6.25 38.73
CA LYS A 107 9.80 -7.60 39.29
C LYS A 107 8.84 -8.38 38.39
N LYS A 108 9.16 -9.65 38.20
CA LYS A 108 8.64 -10.61 37.21
C LYS A 108 7.12 -10.92 37.28
N SER A 109 6.28 -10.13 37.96
CA SER A 109 4.88 -10.50 38.26
C SER A 109 3.84 -10.10 37.22
N ASP A 110 4.04 -9.04 36.43
CA ASP A 110 2.88 -8.45 35.70
C ASP A 110 2.98 -8.57 34.16
N ILE A 111 4.07 -9.12 33.61
CA ILE A 111 4.33 -9.12 32.16
C ILE A 111 3.50 -10.20 31.42
N ASN A 112 3.07 -11.27 32.10
CA ASN A 112 2.31 -12.35 31.45
C ASN A 112 0.84 -12.00 31.15
N ALA A 113 0.30 -10.91 31.67
CA ALA A 113 -1.12 -10.57 31.48
C ALA A 113 -1.43 -9.88 30.14
N VAL A 114 -0.45 -9.26 29.48
CA VAL A 114 -0.69 -8.45 28.26
C VAL A 114 -0.52 -9.25 26.96
N PHE A 115 0.21 -10.37 26.99
CA PHE A 115 0.54 -11.14 25.78
C PHE A 115 -0.35 -12.37 25.52
N HIS A 116 -1.38 -12.63 26.34
CA HIS A 116 -2.26 -13.81 26.22
C HIS A 116 -3.70 -13.53 25.73
N THR A 117 -4.00 -12.36 25.15
CA THR A 117 -5.37 -12.08 24.64
C THR A 117 -5.49 -11.97 23.13
N ASN A 118 -4.50 -12.42 22.34
CA ASN A 118 -4.66 -12.55 20.89
C ASN A 118 -3.97 -13.82 20.34
N SER A 119 -4.31 -14.97 20.91
CA SER A 119 -4.33 -16.27 20.24
C SER A 119 -5.07 -17.26 21.13
N THR A 120 -5.92 -18.08 20.51
CA THR A 120 -6.71 -19.21 21.04
C THR A 120 -8.01 -18.84 21.77
N ASP A 121 -9.20 -19.33 21.45
CA ASP A 121 -9.73 -20.27 20.45
C ASP A 121 -11.26 -20.01 20.37
N ASP A 122 -11.85 -20.07 19.17
CA ASP A 122 -13.31 -20.15 19.01
C ASP A 122 -13.66 -21.63 18.81
N ASP A 123 -13.75 -22.36 19.91
CA ASP A 123 -14.24 -23.74 19.96
C ASP A 123 -15.77 -23.73 20.02
N SER A 124 -16.43 -24.23 18.99
CA SER A 124 -17.67 -25.02 19.18
C SER A 124 -18.11 -25.73 17.90
N ALA A 125 -17.99 -27.06 17.89
CA ALA A 125 -19.07 -27.96 17.48
C ALA A 125 -18.70 -29.45 17.57
N THR A 126 -19.23 -30.07 18.62
CA THR A 126 -19.93 -31.38 18.61
C THR A 126 -19.15 -32.68 18.82
N LEU A 127 -19.32 -33.19 20.04
CA LEU A 127 -19.18 -34.56 20.51
C LEU A 127 -20.30 -35.47 19.95
N ALA A 128 -19.94 -36.59 19.31
CA ALA A 128 -20.82 -37.76 19.11
C ALA A 128 -19.93 -39.03 19.00
N LEU A 129 -19.86 -39.84 20.06
CA LEU A 129 -20.55 -41.13 20.24
C LEU A 129 -19.94 -42.34 19.49
N GLN A 130 -19.24 -43.17 20.29
CA GLN A 130 -19.35 -44.63 20.42
C GLN A 130 -19.12 -45.59 19.22
N THR A 131 -18.14 -46.48 19.46
CA THR A 131 -18.16 -47.96 19.33
C THR A 131 -17.84 -48.66 17.99
N THR A 132 -17.03 -49.71 18.14
CA THR A 132 -16.70 -50.84 17.23
C THR A 132 -15.77 -50.48 16.05
N THR A 133 -14.62 -51.12 15.86
CA THR A 133 -14.57 -52.51 15.35
C THR A 133 -13.17 -53.12 15.52
N SER A 134 -13.19 -54.38 15.95
CA SER A 134 -12.11 -55.38 16.00
C SER A 134 -11.88 -56.03 14.63
N LYS A 135 -10.71 -56.67 14.46
CA LYS A 135 -10.20 -57.51 13.35
C LYS A 135 -9.40 -56.71 12.31
N ASN A 136 -8.19 -57.10 11.94
CA ASN A 136 -7.63 -58.45 11.74
C ASN A 136 -6.14 -58.46 12.05
#